data_AF-A0A535N336-F1
#
_entry.id   AF-A0A535N336-F1
#
_cell.length_a   1.000
_cell.length_b   1.000
_cell.length_c   1.000
_cell.angle_alpha   90.00
_cell.angle_beta   90.00
_cell.angle_gamma   90.00
#
_symmetry.space_group_name_H-M   'P 1'
#
loop_
_entity.id
_entity.type
_entity.pdbx_description
1 polymer ?
#
loop_
_entity_poly.entity_id
_entity_poly.type
_entity_poly.pdbx_seq_one_letter_code
_entity_poly.pdbx_strand_id
1 'polypeptide(L)'
;MASSRSRVDVVVAGWELDYRGQPQGPLPELLCTADVAVKLDDGVCASPGCRIPASRTQRFIRPDGADRFAPVCRRHHDRQGRTSAFQEGWFEEPAGSLEVIAGCMFSGKTQELIRRLDQERYAGAAIQAFKPALDDRYAIEAVASHRDLRFPAIAVPDVEALRAQLREDTRVVGIDEAQFLEPSIVPLAEELADRGLHVLVAGLELDFLGRPFGPMALLMAHADRLTKLQASCQFPGCGSRQATRTQRLHGGRPAGPDDPLVVIGGAATYQARCRHHHEIGAAAAGSDSSLHLQFA
;
A
#
# COMPACT_ATOMS: atom_id res chain seq x y z
N MET A 1 2.79 -40.66 -15.84
CA MET A 1 1.79 -39.64 -15.45
C MET A 1 2.23 -39.01 -14.13
N ALA A 2 2.94 -37.87 -14.18
CA ALA A 2 3.33 -37.17 -12.98
C ALA A 2 2.07 -36.49 -12.40
N SER A 3 1.58 -36.97 -11.27
CA SER A 3 0.53 -36.31 -10.51
C SER A 3 1.06 -34.94 -10.09
N SER A 4 0.59 -33.87 -10.74
CA SER A 4 0.89 -32.51 -10.31
C SER A 4 0.17 -32.30 -8.97
N ARG A 5 0.87 -32.51 -7.86
CA ARG A 5 0.37 -32.13 -6.55
C ARG A 5 0.33 -30.60 -6.50
N SER A 6 -0.85 -30.03 -6.67
CA SER A 6 -1.06 -28.60 -6.45
C SER A 6 -0.81 -28.30 -4.97
N ARG A 7 0.12 -27.39 -4.70
CA ARG A 7 0.29 -26.84 -3.36
C ARG A 7 -0.92 -25.95 -3.06
N VAL A 8 -1.66 -26.28 -2.02
CA VAL A 8 -2.74 -25.44 -1.49
C VAL A 8 -2.20 -24.77 -0.23
N ASP A 9 -2.17 -23.44 -0.23
CA ASP A 9 -1.85 -22.67 0.96
C ASP A 9 -3.15 -22.40 1.73
N VAL A 10 -3.16 -22.72 3.02
CA VAL A 10 -4.26 -22.38 3.93
C VAL A 10 -3.84 -21.16 4.73
N VAL A 11 -4.60 -20.07 4.60
CA VAL A 11 -4.38 -18.83 5.36
C VAL A 11 -5.48 -18.73 6.41
N VAL A 12 -5.08 -18.61 7.67
CA VAL A 12 -5.98 -18.40 8.80
C VAL A 12 -5.64 -17.07 9.46
N ALA A 13 -6.66 -16.25 9.71
CA ALA A 13 -6.53 -15.00 10.45
C ALA A 13 -7.55 -15.01 11.59
N GLY A 14 -7.12 -14.51 12.75
CA GLY A 14 -7.94 -14.51 13.95
C GLY A 14 -7.21 -13.87 15.12
N TRP A 15 -7.81 -13.95 16.31
CA TRP A 15 -7.20 -13.43 17.53
C TRP A 15 -6.55 -14.57 18.30
N GLU A 16 -5.28 -14.40 18.69
CA GLU A 16 -4.57 -15.40 19.52
C GLU A 16 -5.20 -15.52 20.91
N LEU A 17 -5.71 -14.40 21.41
CA LEU A 17 -6.27 -14.26 22.74
C LEU A 17 -7.55 -13.42 22.68
N ASP A 18 -8.51 -13.74 23.55
CA ASP A 18 -9.67 -12.89 23.80
C ASP A 18 -9.25 -11.61 24.54
N TYR A 19 -10.22 -10.71 24.77
CA TYR A 19 -9.95 -9.46 25.50
C TYR A 19 -9.52 -9.68 26.97
N ARG A 20 -9.72 -10.88 27.54
CA ARG A 20 -9.26 -11.26 28.89
C ARG A 20 -7.84 -11.84 28.84
N GLY A 21 -7.24 -11.94 27.66
CA GLY A 21 -5.93 -12.55 27.46
C GLY A 21 -5.94 -14.08 27.61
N GLN A 22 -7.08 -14.73 27.36
CA GLN A 22 -7.21 -16.20 27.31
C GLN A 22 -7.15 -16.68 25.86
N PRO A 23 -6.57 -17.86 25.57
CA PRO A 23 -6.61 -18.50 24.25
C PRO A 23 -7.99 -18.40 23.59
N GLN A 24 -8.05 -17.85 22.38
CA GLN A 24 -9.31 -17.71 21.65
C GLN A 24 -9.39 -18.72 20.49
N GLY A 25 -10.36 -19.63 20.59
CA GLY A 25 -10.61 -20.62 19.55
C GLY A 25 -9.39 -21.50 19.27
N PRO A 26 -9.27 -22.08 18.05
CA PRO A 26 -8.16 -22.95 17.67
C PRO A 26 -6.90 -22.18 17.23
N LEU A 27 -6.90 -20.84 17.32
CA LEU A 27 -5.82 -20.06 16.71
C LEU A 27 -4.45 -20.31 17.37
N PRO A 28 -4.32 -20.41 18.70
CA PRO A 28 -3.05 -20.74 19.34
C PRO A 28 -2.47 -22.08 18.85
N GLU A 29 -3.30 -23.10 18.67
CA GLU A 29 -2.88 -24.40 18.14
C GLU A 29 -2.47 -24.31 16.66
N LEU A 30 -3.22 -23.53 15.87
CA LEU A 30 -2.90 -23.30 14.46
C LEU A 30 -1.58 -22.52 14.28
N LEU A 31 -1.29 -21.56 15.15
CA LEU A 31 -0.02 -20.84 15.14
C LEU A 31 1.19 -21.76 15.36
N CYS A 32 1.04 -22.78 16.22
CA CYS A 32 2.09 -23.76 16.47
C CYS A 32 2.34 -24.72 15.29
N THR A 33 1.35 -24.92 14.42
CA THR A 33 1.44 -25.84 13.27
C THR A 33 1.70 -25.12 11.95
N ALA A 34 1.66 -23.78 11.94
CA ALA A 34 1.87 -22.99 10.74
C ALA A 34 3.33 -23.02 10.26
N ASP A 35 3.53 -23.20 8.95
CA ASP A 35 4.86 -23.03 8.32
C ASP A 35 5.38 -21.59 8.47
N VAL A 36 4.46 -20.62 8.50
CA VAL A 36 4.74 -19.19 8.69
C VAL A 36 3.62 -18.59 9.54
N ALA A 37 4.00 -17.95 10.64
CA ALA A 37 3.10 -17.14 11.46
C ALA A 37 3.57 -15.67 11.42
N VAL A 38 2.65 -14.76 11.11
CA VAL A 38 2.92 -13.31 11.14
C VAL A 38 1.95 -12.69 12.12
N LYS A 39 2.49 -11.99 13.12
CA LYS A 39 1.71 -11.12 13.99
C LYS A 39 1.75 -9.71 13.41
N LEU A 40 0.58 -9.19 13.03
CA LEU A 40 0.43 -7.84 12.51
C LEU A 40 0.25 -6.89 13.69
N ASP A 41 1.35 -6.38 14.23
CA ASP A 41 1.39 -5.45 15.38
C ASP A 41 1.50 -3.99 14.93
N ASP A 42 0.74 -3.64 13.89
CA ASP A 42 0.91 -2.36 13.19
C ASP A 42 0.08 -1.23 13.84
N GLY A 43 -0.74 -1.55 14.83
CA GLY A 43 -1.54 -0.58 15.58
C GLY A 43 -0.80 -0.08 16.81
N VAL A 44 -1.00 1.18 17.18
CA VAL A 44 -0.53 1.75 18.44
C VAL A 44 -1.56 1.58 19.56
N CYS A 45 -1.09 1.61 20.81
CA CYS A 45 -1.94 1.47 21.98
C CYS A 45 -2.99 2.58 22.06
N ALA A 46 -4.27 2.23 22.11
CA ALA A 46 -5.39 3.14 22.29
C ALA A 46 -5.45 3.82 23.67
N SER A 47 -4.43 3.66 24.51
CA SER A 47 -4.41 4.33 25.81
C SER A 47 -3.87 5.74 25.61
N PRO A 48 -4.50 6.77 26.22
CA PRO A 48 -3.99 8.13 26.25
C PRO A 48 -2.48 8.20 26.51
N GLY A 49 -1.74 8.76 25.56
CA GLY A 49 -0.31 9.09 25.67
C GLY A 49 0.63 7.91 25.45
N CYS A 50 0.09 6.76 25.04
CA CYS A 50 0.88 5.56 24.83
C CYS A 50 1.23 5.34 23.36
N ARG A 51 2.52 5.35 23.05
CA ARG A 51 3.04 5.03 21.70
C ARG A 51 3.58 3.60 21.56
N ILE A 52 3.31 2.76 22.55
CA ILE A 52 3.76 1.37 22.50
C ILE A 52 2.88 0.64 21.49
N PRO A 53 3.46 -0.17 20.57
CA PRO A 53 2.70 -1.04 19.70
C PRO A 53 1.66 -1.83 20.49
N ALA A 54 0.44 -1.83 19.98
CA ALA A 54 -0.64 -2.59 20.57
C ALA A 54 -0.40 -4.08 20.34
N SER A 55 -0.67 -4.86 21.37
CA SER A 55 -0.45 -6.30 21.35
C SER A 55 -1.62 -7.08 21.94
N ARG A 56 -2.67 -6.37 22.40
CA ARG A 56 -3.83 -6.93 23.12
C ARG A 56 -5.09 -6.16 22.74
N THR A 57 -6.23 -6.83 22.80
CA THR A 57 -7.54 -6.16 22.71
C THR A 57 -8.05 -5.82 24.12
N GLN A 58 -8.46 -4.58 24.33
CA GLN A 58 -9.10 -4.11 25.56
C GLN A 58 -10.60 -3.97 25.37
N ARG A 59 -11.37 -4.43 26.36
CA ARG A 59 -12.80 -4.11 26.48
C ARG A 59 -12.98 -2.78 27.21
N PHE A 60 -13.71 -1.85 26.59
CA PHE A 60 -14.15 -0.58 27.15
C PHE A 60 -15.66 -0.60 27.31
N ILE A 61 -16.16 -0.03 28.39
CA ILE A 61 -17.59 0.11 28.68
C ILE A 61 -17.93 1.57 28.43
N ARG A 62 -18.76 1.82 27.42
CA ARG A 62 -19.23 3.15 27.05
C ARG A 62 -20.19 3.70 28.14
N PRO A 63 -20.37 5.03 28.21
CA PRO A 63 -21.33 5.64 29.15
C PRO A 63 -22.78 5.16 28.99
N ASP A 64 -23.16 4.72 27.79
CA ASP A 64 -24.47 4.11 27.49
C ASP A 64 -24.56 2.61 27.86
N GLY A 65 -23.50 2.06 28.47
CA GLY A 65 -23.40 0.65 28.87
C GLY A 65 -22.97 -0.30 27.75
N ALA A 66 -22.80 0.18 26.51
CA ALA A 66 -22.38 -0.67 25.39
C ALA A 66 -20.88 -0.99 25.44
N ASP A 67 -20.51 -2.18 24.97
CA ASP A 67 -19.11 -2.60 24.87
C ASP A 67 -18.44 -2.01 23.62
N ARG A 68 -17.18 -1.59 23.77
CA ARG A 68 -16.27 -1.25 22.67
C ARG A 68 -14.96 -2.00 22.85
N PHE A 69 -14.40 -2.56 21.78
CA PHE A 69 -13.11 -3.23 21.81
C PHE A 69 -12.08 -2.39 21.04
N ALA A 70 -10.91 -2.14 21.63
CA ALA A 70 -9.85 -1.37 20.98
C ALA A 70 -8.46 -1.95 21.32
N PRO A 71 -7.47 -1.77 20.43
CA PRO A 71 -6.13 -2.32 20.61
C PRO A 71 -5.34 -1.54 21.68
N VAL A 72 -4.67 -2.22 22.61
CA VAL A 72 -3.80 -1.61 23.63
C VAL A 72 -2.48 -2.38 23.75
N CYS A 73 -1.43 -1.73 24.23
CA CYS A 73 -0.18 -2.42 24.58
C CYS A 73 -0.35 -3.25 25.85
N ARG A 74 0.58 -4.17 26.08
CA ARG A 74 0.64 -5.01 27.29
C ARG A 74 0.52 -4.22 28.60
N ARG A 75 1.09 -3.01 28.68
CA ARG A 75 1.07 -2.16 29.89
C ARG A 75 -0.33 -1.63 30.21
N HIS A 76 -1.13 -1.33 29.18
CA HIS A 76 -2.44 -0.70 29.35
C HIS A 76 -3.61 -1.67 29.22
N HIS A 77 -3.33 -2.96 29.05
CA HIS A 77 -4.33 -4.02 29.09
C HIS A 77 -4.83 -4.30 30.50
N ASP A 78 -6.13 -4.51 30.63
CA ASP A 78 -6.85 -4.88 31.83
C ASP A 78 -7.97 -5.88 31.50
N ARG A 79 -7.98 -7.00 32.23
CA ARG A 79 -8.92 -8.11 32.02
C ARG A 79 -10.35 -7.78 32.41
N GLN A 80 -10.57 -6.82 33.31
CA GLN A 80 -11.90 -6.55 33.88
C GLN A 80 -12.75 -5.61 33.01
N GLY A 81 -12.15 -5.01 31.98
CA GLY A 81 -12.79 -3.95 31.19
C GLY A 81 -12.73 -2.61 31.92
N ARG A 82 -12.72 -1.50 31.19
CA ARG A 82 -12.59 -0.16 31.78
C ARG A 82 -13.80 0.71 31.47
N THR A 83 -14.33 1.37 32.49
CA THR A 83 -15.27 2.50 32.34
C THR A 83 -14.48 3.74 31.91
N SER A 84 -15.00 4.47 30.93
CA SER A 84 -14.20 5.43 30.15
C SER A 84 -13.64 6.61 30.95
N ALA A 85 -12.32 6.74 30.95
CA ALA A 85 -11.63 7.99 30.63
C ALA A 85 -10.69 7.67 29.45
N PHE A 86 -11.27 7.61 28.25
CA PHE A 86 -10.52 7.46 27.02
C PHE A 86 -10.24 8.87 26.48
N GLN A 87 -9.07 9.11 25.89
CA GLN A 87 -8.90 10.32 25.10
C GLN A 87 -9.47 10.08 23.72
N GLU A 88 -10.43 10.90 23.32
CA GLU A 88 -10.83 10.99 21.92
C GLU A 88 -9.69 11.54 21.02
N GLY A 89 -8.61 12.06 21.61
CA GLY A 89 -7.41 12.52 20.91
C GLY A 89 -6.22 11.61 21.16
N TRP A 90 -5.74 10.94 20.12
CA TRP A 90 -4.43 10.29 20.12
C TRP A 90 -3.39 11.40 20.23
N PHE A 91 -2.56 11.37 21.27
CA PHE A 91 -1.53 12.38 21.45
C PHE A 91 -0.60 12.38 20.25
N GLU A 92 -0.40 13.58 19.72
CA GLU A 92 0.71 14.05 18.89
C GLU A 92 1.97 13.19 19.12
N GLU A 93 2.37 12.37 18.14
CA GLU A 93 3.80 12.13 17.98
C GLU A 93 4.44 13.52 17.83
N PRO A 94 5.54 13.85 18.55
CA PRO A 94 6.15 15.17 18.49
C PRO A 94 6.84 15.41 17.14
N ALA A 95 6.74 14.45 16.23
CA ALA A 95 7.15 14.57 14.84
C ALA A 95 6.08 13.84 14.02
N GLY A 96 5.72 14.41 12.86
CA GLY A 96 5.00 13.65 11.86
C GLY A 96 5.92 12.57 11.30
N SER A 97 5.40 11.80 10.35
CA SER A 97 6.17 10.73 9.75
C SER A 97 5.85 10.59 8.27
N LEU A 98 6.85 10.20 7.49
CA LEU A 98 6.70 9.80 6.11
C LEU A 98 6.83 8.28 6.01
N GLU A 99 5.71 7.58 5.77
CA GLU A 99 5.73 6.17 5.44
C GLU A 99 5.46 5.93 3.96
N VAL A 100 6.29 5.08 3.34
CA VAL A 100 6.16 4.73 1.92
C VAL A 100 5.87 3.24 1.77
N ILE A 101 4.82 2.92 1.01
CA ILE A 101 4.42 1.58 0.59
C ILE A 101 4.73 1.42 -0.90
N ALA A 102 5.86 0.78 -1.19
CA ALA A 102 6.36 0.57 -2.54
C ALA A 102 6.14 -0.87 -3.02
N GLY A 103 6.18 -1.09 -4.34
CA GLY A 103 6.13 -2.42 -4.94
C GLY A 103 5.62 -2.42 -6.37
N CYS A 104 5.71 -3.56 -7.05
CA CYS A 104 5.19 -3.71 -8.42
C CYS A 104 3.65 -3.69 -8.47
N MET A 105 3.06 -3.75 -9.68
CA MET A 105 1.61 -3.97 -9.80
C MET A 105 1.20 -5.30 -9.16
N PHE A 106 -0.03 -5.36 -8.64
CA PHE A 106 -0.62 -6.55 -7.97
C PHE A 106 0.02 -6.97 -6.63
N SER A 107 0.92 -6.17 -6.06
CA SER A 107 1.52 -6.45 -4.74
C SER A 107 0.65 -6.05 -3.53
N GLY A 108 -0.51 -5.42 -3.76
CA GLY A 108 -1.44 -5.04 -2.69
C GLY A 108 -1.18 -3.67 -2.05
N LYS A 109 -0.39 -2.78 -2.67
CA LYS A 109 -0.08 -1.44 -2.12
C LYS A 109 -1.29 -0.65 -1.65
N THR A 110 -2.31 -0.47 -2.52
CA THR A 110 -3.54 0.24 -2.17
C THR A 110 -4.28 -0.44 -1.01
N GLN A 111 -4.27 -1.77 -0.94
CA GLN A 111 -4.92 -2.50 0.16
C GLN A 111 -4.20 -2.25 1.49
N GLU A 112 -2.87 -2.24 1.46
CA GLU A 112 -2.04 -1.92 2.61
C GLU A 112 -2.21 -0.44 3.05
N LEU A 113 -2.26 0.49 2.09
CA LEU A 113 -2.55 1.90 2.37
C LEU A 113 -3.92 2.07 3.04
N ILE A 114 -4.97 1.49 2.45
CA ILE A 114 -6.33 1.55 3.00
C ILE A 114 -6.37 0.95 4.41
N ARG A 115 -5.70 -0.19 4.62
CA ARG A 115 -5.65 -0.84 5.92
C ARG A 115 -5.02 0.07 6.99
N ARG A 116 -3.95 0.78 6.68
CA ARG A 116 -3.32 1.76 7.60
C ARG A 116 -4.20 2.99 7.83
N LEU A 117 -4.80 3.54 6.77
CA LEU A 117 -5.75 4.65 6.89
C LEU A 117 -6.97 4.26 7.74
N ASP A 118 -7.46 3.02 7.63
CA ASP A 118 -8.55 2.51 8.45
C ASP A 118 -8.16 2.40 9.93
N GLN A 119 -6.92 2.02 10.23
CA GLN A 119 -6.41 2.01 11.61
C GLN A 119 -6.41 3.42 12.21
N GLU A 120 -5.93 4.40 11.47
CA GLU A 120 -5.98 5.82 11.87
C GLU A 120 -7.42 6.32 12.04
N ARG A 121 -8.35 5.80 11.24
CA ARG A 121 -9.77 6.16 11.35
C ARG A 121 -10.39 5.58 12.60
N TYR A 122 -10.04 4.34 12.97
CA TYR A 122 -10.48 3.74 14.24
C TYR A 122 -9.87 4.44 15.46
N ALA A 123 -8.70 5.05 15.27
CA ALA A 123 -8.13 5.99 16.21
C ALA A 123 -8.96 7.30 16.28
N GLY A 124 -9.62 7.71 15.21
CA GLY A 124 -10.38 8.96 15.19
C GLY A 124 -9.53 10.15 14.72
N ALA A 125 -8.43 9.88 14.03
CA ALA A 125 -7.67 10.89 13.33
C ALA A 125 -8.51 11.49 12.18
N ALA A 126 -8.35 12.79 11.96
CA ALA A 126 -8.87 13.45 10.77
C ALA A 126 -7.97 13.08 9.57
N ILE A 127 -8.53 12.30 8.66
CA ILE A 127 -7.80 11.75 7.51
C ILE A 127 -8.24 12.44 6.22
N GLN A 128 -7.29 12.70 5.33
CA GLN A 128 -7.55 12.98 3.92
C GLN A 128 -6.71 12.07 3.06
N ALA A 129 -7.34 11.37 2.11
CA ALA A 129 -6.63 10.60 1.10
C ALA A 129 -6.71 11.33 -0.24
N PHE A 130 -5.63 11.26 -1.01
CA PHE A 130 -5.49 11.88 -2.32
C PHE A 130 -5.01 10.85 -3.33
N LYS A 131 -5.39 11.09 -4.58
CA LYS A 131 -4.86 10.37 -5.74
C LYS A 131 -4.70 11.33 -6.91
N PRO A 132 -3.74 11.12 -7.81
CA PRO A 132 -3.67 11.85 -9.06
C PRO A 132 -5.02 11.78 -9.80
N ALA A 133 -5.52 12.94 -10.21
CA ALA A 133 -6.50 13.03 -11.28
C ALA A 133 -5.73 12.72 -12.55
N LEU A 134 -5.72 11.45 -12.93
CA LEU A 134 -5.32 11.07 -14.27
C LEU A 134 -6.29 11.82 -15.21
N ASP A 135 -5.78 12.75 -16.03
CA ASP A 135 -6.56 13.52 -17.01
C ASP A 135 -7.43 12.59 -17.85
N ASP A 136 -8.54 13.01 -18.45
CA ASP A 136 -9.40 12.15 -19.29
C ASP A 136 -8.64 11.47 -20.45
N ARG A 137 -7.48 11.99 -20.86
CA ARG A 137 -6.56 11.30 -21.79
C ARG A 137 -5.87 10.06 -21.19
N TYR A 138 -5.72 10.04 -19.86
CA TYR A 138 -5.26 8.93 -19.03
C TYR A 138 -6.43 8.24 -18.28
N ALA A 139 -7.61 8.86 -18.13
CA ALA A 139 -8.75 8.41 -17.31
C ALA A 139 -10.00 7.97 -18.09
N ILE A 140 -10.18 8.36 -19.37
CA ILE A 140 -11.02 7.60 -20.32
C ILE A 140 -10.50 6.17 -20.42
N GLU A 141 -9.23 5.99 -20.09
CA GLU A 141 -8.57 4.73 -20.09
C GLU A 141 -8.46 4.19 -18.63
N ALA A 142 -8.07 4.93 -17.58
CA ALA A 142 -7.69 4.32 -16.26
C ALA A 142 -8.86 3.82 -15.38
N VAL A 143 -9.47 2.69 -15.74
CA VAL A 143 -10.32 1.92 -14.84
C VAL A 143 -9.99 0.43 -14.89
N ALA A 144 -9.28 -0.03 -13.86
CA ALA A 144 -9.46 -1.37 -13.31
C ALA A 144 -9.02 -1.38 -11.85
N SER A 145 -9.81 -0.75 -10.97
CA SER A 145 -9.65 -0.96 -9.53
C SER A 145 -10.06 -2.41 -9.23
N HIS A 146 -9.08 -3.30 -9.09
CA HIS A 146 -9.33 -4.63 -8.56
C HIS A 146 -9.66 -4.53 -7.07
N ARG A 147 -10.92 -4.90 -6.75
CA ARG A 147 -11.54 -5.14 -5.43
C ARG A 147 -12.14 -3.90 -4.75
N ASP A 148 -13.40 -4.05 -4.33
CA ASP A 148 -14.32 -3.06 -3.76
C ASP A 148 -13.95 -2.52 -2.36
N LEU A 149 -12.66 -2.43 -2.03
CA LEU A 149 -12.19 -1.68 -0.86
C LEU A 149 -11.89 -0.26 -1.31
N ARG A 150 -12.82 0.67 -1.06
CA ARG A 150 -12.67 2.09 -1.40
C ARG A 150 -12.58 2.91 -0.12
N PHE A 151 -11.39 3.44 0.17
CA PHE A 151 -11.26 4.59 1.06
C PHE A 151 -11.56 5.86 0.24
N PRO A 152 -12.37 6.82 0.72
CA PRO A 152 -12.65 8.04 -0.03
C PRO A 152 -11.38 8.83 -0.28
N ALA A 153 -10.98 8.98 -1.55
CA ALA A 153 -9.80 9.72 -1.96
C ALA A 153 -10.17 10.85 -2.93
N ILE A 154 -9.59 12.02 -2.68
CA ILE A 154 -9.76 13.25 -3.48
C ILE A 154 -8.84 13.15 -4.71
N ALA A 155 -9.41 13.30 -5.90
CA ALA A 155 -8.63 13.36 -7.12
C ALA A 155 -8.03 14.76 -7.29
N VAL A 156 -6.73 14.86 -7.54
CA VAL A 156 -5.99 16.13 -7.66
C VAL A 156 -5.15 16.15 -8.94
N PRO A 157 -5.25 17.19 -9.79
CA PRO A 157 -4.51 17.26 -11.05
C PRO A 157 -3.00 17.42 -10.85
N ASP A 158 -2.58 18.04 -9.74
CA ASP A 158 -1.20 18.36 -9.42
C ASP A 158 -1.01 18.45 -7.88
N VAL A 159 0.24 18.65 -7.44
CA VAL A 159 0.59 18.74 -6.02
C VAL A 159 0.10 20.04 -5.39
N GLU A 160 -0.06 21.11 -6.17
CA GLU A 160 -0.58 22.38 -5.67
C GLU A 160 -2.07 22.28 -5.33
N ALA A 161 -2.86 21.60 -6.15
CA ALA A 161 -4.27 21.31 -5.88
C ALA A 161 -4.44 20.38 -4.66
N LEU A 162 -3.49 19.47 -4.41
CA LEU A 162 -3.43 18.70 -3.16
C LEU A 162 -3.24 19.64 -1.98
N ARG A 163 -2.21 20.50 -2.03
CA ARG A 163 -1.90 21.47 -0.98
C ARG A 163 -3.10 22.37 -0.68
N ALA A 164 -3.76 22.89 -1.70
CA ALA A 164 -4.93 23.76 -1.57
C ALA A 164 -6.15 23.07 -0.94
N GLN A 165 -6.27 21.75 -1.08
CA GLN A 165 -7.37 20.95 -0.50
C GLN A 165 -7.03 20.36 0.88
N LEU A 166 -5.80 20.55 1.39
CA LEU A 166 -5.46 20.18 2.75
C LEU A 166 -6.22 21.06 3.74
N ARG A 167 -7.01 20.44 4.62
CA ARG A 167 -7.74 21.09 5.69
C ARG A 167 -6.84 21.23 6.91
N GLU A 168 -6.99 22.31 7.66
CA GLU A 168 -6.21 22.59 8.87
C GLU A 168 -6.34 21.50 9.95
N ASP A 169 -7.49 20.81 10.01
CA ASP A 169 -7.75 19.76 10.99
C ASP A 169 -7.09 18.42 10.64
N THR A 170 -6.56 18.26 9.42
CA THR A 170 -5.98 17.00 8.92
C THR A 170 -4.77 16.57 9.75
N ARG A 171 -4.77 15.32 10.18
CA ARG A 171 -3.65 14.70 10.92
C ARG A 171 -2.95 13.60 10.14
N VAL A 172 -3.68 12.95 9.23
CA VAL A 172 -3.16 11.86 8.40
C VAL A 172 -3.47 12.15 6.94
N VAL A 173 -2.45 12.08 6.11
CA VAL A 173 -2.53 12.29 4.67
C VAL A 173 -2.18 10.98 3.96
N GLY A 174 -3.16 10.38 3.28
CA GLY A 174 -2.93 9.24 2.39
C GLY A 174 -2.70 9.72 0.97
N ILE A 175 -1.72 9.17 0.25
CA ILE A 175 -1.47 9.47 -1.17
C ILE A 175 -1.32 8.14 -1.89
N ASP A 176 -2.26 7.80 -2.78
CA ASP A 176 -2.16 6.60 -3.63
C ASP A 176 -1.66 6.95 -5.04
N GLU A 177 -1.04 5.98 -5.71
CA GLU A 177 -0.49 6.12 -7.07
C GLU A 177 0.49 7.30 -7.24
N ALA A 178 1.30 7.56 -6.21
CA ALA A 178 2.19 8.73 -6.14
C ALA A 178 3.24 8.80 -7.26
N GLN A 179 3.53 7.70 -7.95
CA GLN A 179 4.43 7.70 -9.11
C GLN A 179 3.96 8.60 -10.26
N PHE A 180 2.67 8.96 -10.30
CA PHE A 180 2.11 9.85 -11.32
C PHE A 180 2.08 11.33 -10.91
N LEU A 181 2.43 11.66 -9.66
CA LEU A 181 2.56 13.05 -9.23
C LEU A 181 3.91 13.63 -9.65
N GLU A 182 3.98 14.95 -9.78
CA GLU A 182 5.24 15.63 -10.07
C GLU A 182 6.24 15.56 -8.87
N PRO A 183 7.55 15.80 -9.12
CA PRO A 183 8.59 15.71 -8.09
C PRO A 183 8.38 16.60 -6.86
N SER A 184 7.56 17.65 -6.94
CA SER A 184 7.24 18.53 -5.81
C SER A 184 6.46 17.82 -4.69
N ILE A 185 5.95 16.60 -4.91
CA ILE A 185 5.33 15.81 -3.84
C ILE A 185 6.33 15.44 -2.73
N VAL A 186 7.62 15.30 -3.06
CA VAL A 186 8.67 14.95 -2.07
C VAL A 186 8.81 16.06 -1.02
N PRO A 187 9.12 17.32 -1.38
CA PRO A 187 9.23 18.38 -0.38
C PRO A 187 7.90 18.70 0.32
N LEU A 188 6.74 18.50 -0.33
CA LEU A 188 5.47 18.63 0.36
C LEU A 188 5.30 17.54 1.43
N ALA A 189 5.64 16.29 1.13
CA ALA A 189 5.53 15.20 2.10
C ALA A 189 6.45 15.42 3.31
N GLU A 190 7.69 15.87 3.09
CA GLU A 190 8.60 16.26 4.17
C GLU A 190 8.05 17.44 4.98
N GLU A 191 7.58 18.51 4.34
CA GLU A 191 6.98 19.67 5.04
C GLU A 191 5.80 19.24 5.92
N LEU A 192 4.93 18.35 5.43
CA LEU A 192 3.79 17.86 6.21
C LEU A 192 4.24 17.00 7.40
N ALA A 193 5.25 16.15 7.21
CA ALA A 193 5.83 15.37 8.29
C ALA A 193 6.50 16.27 9.36
N ASP A 194 7.28 17.27 8.94
CA ASP A 194 7.91 18.26 9.82
C ASP A 194 6.87 19.07 10.63
N ARG A 195 5.67 19.27 10.05
CA ARG A 195 4.54 19.92 10.71
C ARG A 195 3.78 19.04 11.71
N GLY A 196 4.14 17.76 11.85
CA GLY A 196 3.49 16.85 12.77
C GLY A 196 2.45 15.90 12.15
N LEU A 197 2.31 15.85 10.83
CA LEU A 197 1.31 15.00 10.17
C LEU A 197 1.89 13.63 9.80
N HIS A 198 1.07 12.59 9.83
CA HIS A 198 1.44 11.28 9.28
C HIS A 198 1.10 11.22 7.79
N VAL A 199 2.12 11.09 6.95
CA VAL A 199 2.01 11.03 5.50
C VAL A 199 2.25 9.59 5.05
N LEU A 200 1.19 8.94 4.56
CA LEU A 200 1.21 7.57 4.05
C LEU A 200 1.17 7.61 2.53
N VAL A 201 2.26 7.21 1.87
CA VAL A 201 2.38 7.27 0.41
C VAL A 201 2.48 5.88 -0.18
N ALA A 202 1.67 5.56 -1.19
CA ALA A 202 1.73 4.31 -1.93
C ALA A 202 2.03 4.58 -3.42
N GLY A 203 2.88 3.74 -4.01
CA GLY A 203 3.20 3.88 -5.43
C GLY A 203 4.09 2.80 -6.02
N LEU A 204 4.15 2.75 -7.34
CA LEU A 204 5.05 1.88 -8.09
C LEU A 204 6.49 2.38 -7.97
N GLU A 205 7.39 1.58 -7.43
CA GLU A 205 8.81 1.96 -7.35
C GLU A 205 9.51 1.95 -8.71
N LEU A 206 9.06 1.08 -9.62
CA LEU A 206 9.65 0.89 -10.94
C LEU A 206 8.56 0.89 -12.01
N ASP A 207 8.89 1.42 -13.18
CA ASP A 207 8.10 1.31 -14.39
C ASP A 207 8.20 -0.10 -15.01
N PHE A 208 7.55 -0.31 -16.16
CA PHE A 208 7.58 -1.61 -16.84
C PHE A 208 8.95 -1.98 -17.44
N LEU A 209 9.83 -0.99 -17.62
CA LEU A 209 11.21 -1.15 -18.07
C LEU A 209 12.16 -1.42 -16.90
N GLY A 210 11.66 -1.45 -15.67
CA GLY A 210 12.45 -1.65 -14.47
C GLY A 210 13.27 -0.42 -14.04
N ARG A 211 12.89 0.78 -14.50
CA ARG A 211 13.50 2.06 -14.13
C ARG A 211 12.71 2.72 -12.99
N PRO A 212 13.34 3.56 -12.14
CA PRO A 212 12.61 4.32 -11.12
C PRO A 212 11.41 5.08 -11.70
N PHE A 213 10.25 4.97 -11.07
CA PHE A 213 9.03 5.62 -11.56
C PHE A 213 8.76 6.93 -10.80
N GLY A 214 8.90 8.05 -11.51
CA GLY A 214 8.48 9.36 -11.01
C GLY A 214 9.20 9.73 -9.70
N PRO A 215 8.49 10.31 -8.71
CA PRO A 215 9.09 10.73 -7.44
C PRO A 215 9.40 9.58 -6.47
N MET A 216 9.02 8.33 -6.79
CA MET A 216 9.03 7.25 -5.81
C MET A 216 10.41 6.93 -5.25
N ALA A 217 11.48 7.01 -6.05
CA ALA A 217 12.84 6.76 -5.55
C ALA A 217 13.25 7.75 -4.46
N LEU A 218 12.88 9.02 -4.60
CA LEU A 218 13.17 10.05 -3.60
C LEU A 218 12.26 9.90 -2.39
N LEU A 219 10.95 9.69 -2.58
CA LEU A 219 10.02 9.40 -1.47
C LEU A 219 10.54 8.24 -0.60
N MET A 220 10.99 7.15 -1.23
CA MET A 220 11.55 5.99 -0.52
C MET A 220 12.85 6.31 0.23
N ALA A 221 13.66 7.24 -0.27
CA ALA A 221 14.92 7.64 0.37
C ALA A 221 14.70 8.55 1.59
N HIS A 222 13.65 9.38 1.55
CA HIS A 222 13.28 10.30 2.63
C HIS A 222 12.32 9.68 3.66
N ALA A 223 11.79 8.48 3.42
CA ALA A 223 10.81 7.86 4.30
C ALA A 223 11.40 7.41 5.64
N ASP A 224 10.69 7.71 6.73
CA ASP A 224 10.96 7.16 8.07
C ASP A 224 10.65 5.65 8.13
N ARG A 225 9.64 5.21 7.35
CA ARG A 225 9.27 3.80 7.21
C ARG A 225 9.05 3.42 5.76
N LEU A 226 9.81 2.44 5.28
CA LEU A 226 9.63 1.87 3.94
C LEU A 226 9.10 0.44 4.02
N THR A 227 7.95 0.20 3.39
CA THR A 227 7.38 -1.15 3.19
C THR A 227 7.42 -1.50 1.71
N LYS A 228 8.24 -2.48 1.33
CA LYS A 228 8.35 -2.95 -0.05
C LYS A 228 7.59 -4.26 -0.26
N LEU A 229 6.41 -4.16 -0.84
CA LEU A 229 5.53 -5.30 -1.10
C LEU A 229 5.93 -6.06 -2.37
N GLN A 230 5.81 -7.38 -2.30
CA GLN A 230 6.05 -8.29 -3.41
C GLN A 230 4.74 -8.95 -3.84
N ALA A 231 4.63 -9.27 -5.12
CA ALA A 231 3.51 -10.03 -5.65
C ALA A 231 3.92 -11.49 -5.93
N SER A 232 2.96 -12.32 -6.35
CA SER A 232 3.26 -13.63 -6.93
C SER A 232 3.57 -13.48 -8.43
N CYS A 233 4.60 -14.18 -8.90
CA CYS A 233 4.96 -14.18 -10.30
C CYS A 233 3.90 -14.92 -11.11
N GLN A 234 3.35 -14.22 -12.10
CA GLN A 234 2.28 -14.71 -12.97
C GLN A 234 2.85 -15.44 -14.22
N PHE A 235 4.16 -15.72 -14.26
CA PHE A 235 4.74 -16.54 -15.33
C PHE A 235 4.28 -17.99 -15.21
N PRO A 236 3.73 -18.59 -16.29
CA PRO A 236 3.27 -19.98 -16.27
C PRO A 236 4.37 -20.93 -15.79
N GLY A 237 4.11 -21.70 -14.74
CA GLY A 237 5.06 -22.65 -14.18
C GLY A 237 6.12 -22.08 -13.24
N CYS A 238 6.14 -20.76 -12.97
CA CYS A 238 7.14 -20.17 -12.07
C CYS A 238 6.87 -20.47 -10.58
N GLY A 239 5.67 -20.15 -10.09
CA GLY A 239 5.29 -20.34 -8.68
C GLY A 239 6.02 -19.46 -7.66
N SER A 240 6.92 -18.56 -8.09
CA SER A 240 7.64 -17.65 -7.17
C SER A 240 6.69 -16.63 -6.54
N ARG A 241 6.82 -16.42 -5.23
CA ARG A 241 6.11 -15.36 -4.47
C ARG A 241 6.91 -14.05 -4.36
N GLN A 242 7.96 -13.91 -5.15
CA GLN A 242 8.91 -12.78 -5.11
C GLN A 242 8.88 -11.99 -6.43
N ALA A 243 7.68 -11.67 -6.91
CA ALA A 243 7.54 -10.76 -8.03
C ALA A 243 7.85 -9.33 -7.59
N THR A 244 8.75 -8.71 -8.34
CA THR A 244 9.33 -7.37 -8.06
C THR A 244 9.32 -6.48 -9.30
N ARG A 245 8.70 -6.95 -10.39
CA ARG A 245 8.64 -6.26 -11.68
C ARG A 245 7.23 -6.26 -12.23
N THR A 246 6.86 -5.16 -12.85
CA THR A 246 5.66 -5.05 -13.66
C THR A 246 6.05 -5.38 -15.10
N GLN A 247 5.60 -6.52 -15.61
CA GLN A 247 5.72 -6.86 -17.03
C GLN A 247 4.57 -6.23 -17.78
N ARG A 248 4.87 -5.40 -18.78
CA ARG A 248 3.89 -4.96 -19.75
C ARG A 248 3.93 -5.88 -20.97
N LEU A 249 2.75 -6.22 -21.48
CA LEU A 249 2.55 -7.05 -22.65
C LEU A 249 1.67 -6.32 -23.67
N HIS A 250 2.03 -6.41 -24.95
CA HIS A 250 1.20 -6.01 -26.07
C HIS A 250 1.02 -7.20 -27.00
N GLY A 251 -0.21 -7.66 -27.21
CA GLY A 251 -0.49 -8.88 -27.97
C GLY A 251 0.23 -10.13 -27.43
N GLY A 252 0.44 -10.20 -26.10
CA GLY A 252 1.15 -11.29 -25.43
C GLY A 252 2.67 -11.23 -25.50
N ARG A 253 3.25 -10.20 -26.16
CA ARG A 253 4.71 -10.00 -26.25
C ARG A 253 5.18 -8.90 -25.30
N PRO A 254 6.39 -9.00 -24.71
CA PRO A 254 6.98 -7.93 -23.91
C PRO A 254 7.03 -6.60 -24.66
N ALA A 255 6.57 -5.53 -24.00
CA ALA A 255 6.71 -4.17 -24.51
C ALA A 255 8.19 -3.73 -24.52
N GLY A 256 8.58 -2.99 -25.54
CA GLY A 256 9.91 -2.43 -25.72
C GLY A 256 10.07 -1.03 -25.11
N PRO A 257 11.29 -0.45 -25.19
CA PRO A 257 11.61 0.86 -24.62
C PRO A 257 10.87 2.04 -25.24
N ASP A 258 10.47 1.93 -26.51
CA ASP A 258 9.79 3.00 -27.27
C ASP A 258 8.27 2.98 -27.07
N ASP A 259 7.74 1.93 -26.43
CA ASP A 259 6.32 1.86 -26.17
C ASP A 259 5.91 2.87 -25.07
N PRO A 260 4.68 3.40 -25.10
CA PRO A 260 4.21 4.37 -24.10
C PRO A 260 4.39 3.87 -22.67
N LEU A 261 4.88 4.75 -21.78
CA LEU A 261 5.17 4.42 -20.38
C LEU A 261 3.96 3.85 -19.63
N VAL A 262 2.78 4.42 -19.94
CA VAL A 262 1.51 4.11 -19.30
C VAL A 262 0.50 3.83 -20.40
N VAL A 263 -0.09 2.65 -20.35
CA VAL A 263 -1.26 2.26 -21.15
C VAL A 263 -2.23 1.58 -20.22
N ILE A 264 -3.51 1.71 -20.49
CA ILE A 264 -4.49 1.04 -19.65
C ILE A 264 -4.70 -0.40 -20.04
N GLY A 265 -4.75 -1.21 -18.99
CA GLY A 265 -5.44 -2.48 -19.00
C GLY A 265 -5.22 -3.20 -17.68
N GLY A 266 -6.07 -4.18 -17.40
CA GLY A 266 -5.90 -5.07 -16.27
C GLY A 266 -4.84 -6.14 -16.53
N ALA A 267 -5.10 -7.35 -16.05
CA ALA A 267 -4.21 -8.51 -16.22
C ALA A 267 -3.89 -8.87 -17.70
N ALA A 268 -4.67 -8.37 -18.66
CA ALA A 268 -4.40 -8.55 -20.09
C ALA A 268 -3.18 -7.74 -20.58
N THR A 269 -2.88 -6.62 -19.93
CA THR A 269 -1.79 -5.70 -20.32
C THR A 269 -0.60 -5.79 -19.37
N TYR A 270 -0.85 -6.07 -18.09
CA TYR A 270 0.19 -6.12 -17.08
C TYR A 270 0.18 -7.41 -16.27
N GLN A 271 1.38 -7.86 -15.90
CA GLN A 271 1.57 -9.01 -15.02
C GLN A 271 2.70 -8.74 -14.02
N ALA A 272 2.55 -9.23 -12.80
CA ALA A 272 3.67 -9.24 -11.86
C ALA A 272 4.65 -10.36 -12.24
N ARG A 273 5.93 -10.05 -12.39
CA ARG A 273 6.99 -11.04 -12.67
C ARG A 273 8.11 -10.96 -11.64
N CYS A 274 8.75 -12.10 -11.37
CA CYS A 274 10.04 -12.12 -10.70
C CYS A 274 11.12 -11.57 -11.63
N ARG A 275 12.29 -11.25 -11.09
CA ARG A 275 13.42 -10.72 -11.87
C ARG A 275 13.81 -11.64 -13.05
N HIS A 276 13.71 -12.96 -12.87
CA HIS A 276 14.09 -13.94 -13.89
C HIS A 276 13.16 -13.93 -15.11
N HIS A 277 11.87 -13.67 -14.90
CA HIS A 277 10.83 -13.73 -15.94
C HIS A 277 10.36 -12.35 -16.41
N HIS A 278 11.05 -11.29 -15.98
CA HIS A 278 10.80 -9.95 -16.50
C HIS A 278 11.67 -9.75 -17.74
N GLU A 279 11.01 -9.45 -18.84
CA GLU A 279 11.63 -9.28 -20.15
C GLU A 279 11.26 -7.91 -20.70
N ILE A 280 12.22 -7.26 -21.35
CA ILE A 280 12.01 -6.01 -22.07
C ILE A 280 12.05 -6.36 -23.55
N GLY A 281 11.01 -5.96 -24.30
CA GLY A 281 10.93 -6.17 -25.74
C GLY A 281 12.03 -5.44 -26.49
N ALA A 282 12.27 -5.81 -27.74
CA ALA A 282 13.18 -5.07 -28.61
C ALA A 282 12.65 -3.66 -28.88
N ALA A 283 13.56 -2.69 -29.08
CA ALA A 283 13.20 -1.39 -29.63
C ALA A 283 12.52 -1.56 -31.00
N ALA A 284 11.59 -0.67 -31.34
CA ALA A 284 10.98 -0.71 -32.66
C ALA A 284 12.10 -0.50 -33.69
N ALA A 285 12.30 -1.46 -34.61
CA ALA A 285 13.22 -1.26 -35.71
C ALA A 285 12.71 -0.03 -36.48
N GLY A 286 13.47 1.07 -36.42
CA GLY A 286 13.19 2.26 -37.21
C GLY A 286 12.97 1.82 -38.64
N SER A 287 11.87 2.28 -39.24
CA SER A 287 11.63 2.10 -40.66
C SER A 287 12.86 2.59 -41.41
N ASP A 288 13.65 1.65 -41.93
CA ASP A 288 14.79 1.93 -42.76
C ASP A 288 14.26 2.55 -44.05
N SER A 289 14.14 3.88 -44.06
CA SER A 289 13.89 4.63 -45.28
C SER A 289 15.19 4.62 -46.08
N SER A 290 15.46 3.48 -46.70
CA SER A 290 16.36 3.33 -47.83
C SER A 290 15.76 4.10 -49.01
N LEU A 291 15.81 5.43 -48.93
CA LEU A 291 15.69 6.29 -50.10
C LEU A 291 16.96 6.08 -50.92
N HIS A 292 16.82 5.26 -51.94
CA HIS A 292 17.73 5.18 -53.08
C HIS A 292 18.07 6.60 -53.58
N LEU A 293 19.25 7.09 -53.20
CA LEU A 293 19.96 8.08 -54.00
C LEU A 293 20.67 7.32 -55.12
N GLN A 294 19.97 7.11 -56.23
CA GLN A 294 20.60 6.81 -57.51
C GLN A 294 21.27 8.10 -57.99
N PHE A 295 22.61 8.12 -57.98
CA PHE A 295 23.38 9.06 -58.77
C PHE A 295 23.48 8.51 -60.20
N ALA A 296 22.91 9.24 -61.14
CA ALA A 296 23.29 9.25 -62.56
C ALA A 296 23.04 10.67 -63.10
#